data_AF-A0A2P4Y322-F1
#
_entry.id   AF-A0A2P4Y322-F1
#
_cell.length_a   1.000
_cell.length_b   1.000
_cell.length_c   1.000
_cell.angle_alpha   90.00
_cell.angle_beta   90.00
_cell.angle_gamma   90.00
#
_symmetry.space_group_name_H-M   'P 1'
#
loop_
_entity.id
_entity.type
_entity.pdbx_description
1 polymer ?
#
loop_
_entity_poly.entity_id
_entity_poly.type
_entity_poly.pdbx_seq_one_letter_code
_entity_poly.pdbx_strand_id
1 'polypeptide(L)'
;MEATVLVCLVMGLVSALFALDSGACVGGFDAVCMMSAPANMVTLILSTVTLVPVSACLITVWLDARDGVDGEHQSLLSGEGDATSKRPRRVITYLYAGHLLSAWGDRMWGFAVPILFMDIF
;
A
#
# COMPACT_ATOMS: atom_id res chain seq x y z
N MET A 1 3.65 -19.01 -3.89
CA MET A 1 3.46 -17.56 -3.72
C MET A 1 4.55 -17.05 -2.81
N GLU A 2 5.35 -16.09 -3.26
CA GLU A 2 6.40 -15.50 -2.44
C GLU A 2 5.80 -14.85 -1.19
N ALA A 3 6.47 -15.01 -0.03
CA ALA A 3 5.98 -14.51 1.26
C ALA A 3 5.63 -13.01 1.24
N THR A 4 6.30 -12.22 0.39
CA THR A 4 6.04 -10.81 0.14
C THR A 4 4.63 -10.53 -0.39
N VAL A 5 4.10 -11.39 -1.27
CA VAL A 5 2.75 -11.25 -1.82
C VAL A 5 1.71 -11.51 -0.74
N LEU A 6 1.93 -12.51 0.11
CA LEU A 6 1.04 -12.81 1.23
C LEU A 6 1.02 -11.66 2.23
N VAL A 7 2.18 -11.10 2.58
CA VAL A 7 2.26 -9.93 3.47
C VAL A 7 1.58 -8.71 2.86
N CYS A 8 1.79 -8.41 1.57
CA CYS A 8 1.08 -7.33 0.90
C CYS A 8 -0.43 -7.54 0.88
N LEU A 9 -0.90 -8.77 0.65
CA LEU A 9 -2.33 -9.08 0.59
C LEU A 9 -2.98 -8.94 1.97
N VAL A 10 -2.37 -9.51 3.01
CA VAL A 10 -2.86 -9.39 4.40
C VAL A 10 -2.87 -7.93 4.83
N MET A 11 -1.76 -7.20 4.60
CA MET A 11 -1.68 -5.80 4.98
C MET A 11 -2.68 -4.93 4.21
N GLY A 12 -2.87 -5.20 2.91
CA GLY A 12 -3.85 -4.49 2.09
C GLY A 12 -5.28 -4.75 2.54
N LEU A 13 -5.60 -6.00 2.90
CA LEU A 13 -6.91 -6.37 3.41
C LEU A 13 -7.20 -5.70 4.75
N VAL A 14 -6.23 -5.69 5.66
CA VAL A 14 -6.34 -4.99 6.95
C VAL A 14 -6.52 -3.49 6.74
N SER A 15 -5.72 -2.85 5.88
CA SER A 15 -5.86 -1.42 5.56
C SER A 15 -7.21 -1.11 4.90
N ALA A 16 -7.72 -1.97 4.02
CA ALA A 16 -9.03 -1.78 3.38
C ALA A 16 -10.18 -1.88 4.40
N LEU A 17 -10.12 -2.84 5.33
CA LEU A 17 -11.11 -2.98 6.40
C LEU A 17 -11.12 -1.75 7.30
N PHE A 18 -9.96 -1.25 7.70
CA PHE A 18 -9.87 -0.02 8.50
C PHE A 18 -10.37 1.22 7.75
N ALA A 19 -10.10 1.33 6.44
CA ALA A 19 -10.61 2.43 5.63
C ALA A 19 -12.13 2.39 5.48
N LEU A 20 -12.71 1.20 5.32
CA LEU A 20 -14.16 0.99 5.22
C LEU A 20 -14.86 1.32 6.54
N ASP A 21 -14.33 0.83 7.67
CA ASP A 21 -14.87 1.10 9.01
C ASP A 21 -14.82 2.59 9.34
N SER A 22 -13.66 3.21 9.13
CA SER A 22 -13.46 4.64 9.39
C SER A 22 -14.31 5.51 8.45
N GLY A 23 -14.44 5.10 7.18
CA GLY A 23 -15.23 5.82 6.18
C GLY A 23 -16.73 5.75 6.44
N ALA A 24 -17.23 4.58 6.86
CA ALA A 24 -18.62 4.40 7.25
C ALA A 24 -18.98 5.30 8.44
N CYS A 25 -18.07 5.41 9.40
CA CYS A 25 -18.21 6.28 10.56
C CYS A 25 -18.24 7.76 10.22
N VAL A 26 -17.35 8.24 9.33
CA VAL A 26 -17.38 9.63 8.85
C VAL A 26 -18.65 9.92 8.03
N GLY A 27 -19.21 8.89 7.37
CA GLY A 27 -20.45 8.97 6.60
C GLY A 27 -21.74 9.04 7.42
N GLY A 28 -21.67 9.08 8.75
CA GLY A 28 -22.83 9.25 9.64
C GLY A 28 -23.43 7.95 10.17
N PHE A 29 -22.74 6.81 10.06
CA PHE A 29 -23.13 5.56 10.74
C PHE A 29 -22.52 5.49 12.14
N ASP A 30 -22.94 6.40 13.03
CA ASP A 30 -22.38 6.54 14.39
C ASP A 30 -22.57 5.29 15.28
N ALA A 31 -23.57 4.46 14.97
CA ALA A 31 -23.94 3.30 15.79
C ALA A 31 -22.92 2.14 15.76
N VAL A 32 -21.94 2.17 14.84
CA VAL A 32 -20.95 1.08 14.66
C VAL A 32 -19.53 1.55 14.98
N CYS A 33 -19.35 2.83 15.34
CA CYS A 33 -18.01 3.39 15.55
C CYS A 33 -17.36 2.89 16.84
N MET A 34 -16.35 2.04 16.68
CA MET A 34 -15.53 1.53 17.78
C MET A 34 -14.61 2.59 18.40
N MET A 35 -14.29 3.66 17.68
CA MET A 35 -13.34 4.70 18.09
C MET A 35 -13.97 6.09 18.15
N SER A 36 -13.35 6.99 18.93
CA SER A 36 -13.73 8.40 18.98
C SER A 36 -13.54 9.08 17.61
N ALA A 37 -14.37 10.09 17.31
CA ALA A 37 -14.33 10.84 16.05
C ALA A 37 -12.91 11.29 15.59
N PRO A 38 -12.05 11.87 16.45
CA PRO A 38 -10.70 12.26 16.03
C PRO A 38 -9.80 11.06 15.72
N ALA A 39 -9.92 9.97 16.47
CA ALA A 39 -9.18 8.74 16.21
C ALA A 39 -9.59 8.11 14.88
N ASN A 40 -10.89 8.16 14.55
CA ASN A 40 -11.40 7.62 13.29
C ASN A 40 -10.89 8.38 12.06
N MET A 41 -10.82 9.72 12.15
CA MET A 41 -10.23 10.55 11.09
C MET A 41 -8.75 10.22 10.86
N VAL A 42 -7.98 10.03 11.94
CA VAL A 42 -6.56 9.64 11.82
C VAL A 42 -6.45 8.25 11.21
N THR A 43 -7.22 7.27 11.68
CA THR A 43 -7.21 5.90 11.13
C THR A 43 -7.59 5.86 9.65
N LEU A 44 -8.51 6.71 9.20
CA LEU A 44 -8.85 6.86 7.78
C LEU A 44 -7.66 7.39 6.95
N ILE A 45 -6.95 8.41 7.45
CA ILE A 45 -5.77 8.95 6.77
C ILE A 45 -4.65 7.89 6.71
N LEU A 46 -4.39 7.20 7.82
CA LEU A 46 -3.39 6.14 7.91
C LEU A 46 -3.68 4.97 6.95
N SER A 47 -4.94 4.51 6.95
CA SER A 47 -5.37 3.39 6.12
C SER A 47 -5.33 3.74 4.64
N THR A 48 -5.79 4.92 4.24
CA THR A 48 -5.75 5.37 2.84
C THR A 48 -4.32 5.56 2.32
N VAL A 49 -3.43 6.17 3.09
CA VAL A 49 -2.02 6.38 2.69
C VAL A 49 -1.28 5.04 2.57
N THR A 50 -1.54 4.08 3.46
CA THR A 50 -0.93 2.74 3.38
C THR A 50 -1.52 1.87 2.28
N LEU A 51 -2.78 2.12 1.86
CA LEU A 51 -3.42 1.40 0.76
C LEU A 51 -2.76 1.69 -0.60
N VAL A 52 -2.23 2.90 -0.81
CA VAL A 52 -1.60 3.33 -2.07
C VAL A 52 -0.39 2.45 -2.45
N PRO A 53 0.65 2.30 -1.60
CA PRO A 53 1.79 1.44 -1.93
C PRO A 53 1.41 -0.04 -2.01
N VAL A 54 0.47 -0.52 -1.20
CA VAL A 54 0.02 -1.92 -1.22
C VAL A 54 -0.73 -2.24 -2.52
N SER A 55 -1.65 -1.38 -2.94
CA SER A 55 -2.37 -1.54 -4.21
C SER A 55 -1.43 -1.46 -5.41
N ALA A 56 -0.43 -0.55 -5.40
CA ALA A 56 0.59 -0.51 -6.44
C ALA A 56 1.42 -1.81 -6.51
N CYS A 57 1.78 -2.40 -5.36
CA CYS A 57 2.47 -3.70 -5.32
C CYS A 57 1.59 -4.84 -5.85
N LEU A 58 0.30 -4.88 -5.48
CA LEU A 58 -0.63 -5.90 -5.97
C LEU A 58 -0.90 -5.78 -7.48
N ILE A 59 -1.08 -4.56 -7.99
CA ILE A 59 -1.28 -4.30 -9.42
C ILE A 59 -0.05 -4.74 -10.21
N THR A 60 1.16 -4.43 -9.73
CA THR A 60 2.37 -4.84 -10.44
C THR A 60 2.57 -6.35 -10.46
N VAL A 61 2.27 -7.06 -9.37
CA VAL A 61 2.29 -8.53 -9.32
C VAL A 61 1.22 -9.13 -10.25
N TRP A 62 0.03 -8.54 -10.29
CA TRP A 62 -1.04 -9.02 -11.17
C TRP A 62 -0.70 -8.81 -12.65
N LEU A 63 -0.12 -7.66 -13.01
CA LEU A 63 0.36 -7.41 -14.37
C LEU A 63 1.50 -8.35 -14.76
N ASP A 64 2.44 -8.63 -13.86
CA ASP A 64 3.55 -9.56 -14.10
C ASP A 64 3.04 -11.00 -14.31
N ALA A 65 2.05 -11.43 -13.52
CA ALA A 65 1.38 -12.72 -13.71
C ALA A 65 0.61 -12.78 -15.04
N ARG A 66 -0.01 -11.68 -15.47
CA ARG A 66 -0.75 -11.61 -16.74
C ARG A 66 0.21 -11.66 -17.95
N ASP A 67 1.29 -10.89 -17.91
CA ASP A 67 2.33 -10.90 -18.95
C ASP A 67 3.02 -12.26 -19.05
N GLY A 68 3.16 -12.99 -17.94
CA GLY A 68 3.68 -14.36 -17.92
C GLY A 68 2.76 -15.37 -18.60
N VAL A 69 1.45 -15.28 -18.37
CA VAL A 69 0.43 -16.15 -18.99
C VAL A 69 0.28 -15.86 -20.49
N ASP A 70 0.32 -14.59 -20.90
CA ASP A 70 0.27 -14.21 -22.33
C ASP A 70 1.58 -14.57 -23.07
N GLY A 71 2.72 -14.63 -22.35
CA GLY A 71 4.03 -15.02 -22.87
C GLY A 71 4.22 -16.51 -23.16
N GLU A 72 3.40 -17.39 -22.60
CA GLU A 72 3.47 -18.85 -22.87
C GLU A 72 3.06 -19.21 -24.31
N HIS A 73 2.47 -18.27 -25.07
CA HIS A 73 2.22 -18.40 -26.50
C HIS A 73 3.35 -17.87 -27.40
N GLN A 74 4.38 -17.23 -26.84
CA GLN A 74 5.49 -16.68 -27.64
C GLN A 74 6.69 -17.64 -27.66
N SER A 75 6.67 -18.48 -28.70
CA SER A 75 7.73 -19.36 -29.21
C SER A 75 9.14 -19.13 -28.66
N LEU A 76 9.68 -20.14 -27.98
CA LEU A 76 11.05 -20.27 -27.44
C LEU A 76 12.19 -20.24 -28.49
N LEU A 77 11.90 -19.78 -29.72
CA LEU A 77 12.85 -19.74 -30.84
C LEU A 77 13.13 -18.32 -31.35
N SER A 78 12.56 -17.28 -30.75
CA SER A 78 12.85 -15.89 -31.12
C SER A 78 13.93 -15.28 -30.22
N GLY A 79 15.18 -15.55 -30.59
CA GLY A 79 16.23 -14.54 -30.58
C GLY A 79 17.02 -14.36 -29.28
N GLU A 80 18.27 -14.79 -29.36
CA GLU A 80 19.41 -14.57 -28.46
C GLU A 80 19.82 -13.09 -28.29
N GLY A 81 18.85 -12.17 -28.23
CA GLY A 81 19.09 -10.73 -28.43
C GLY A 81 18.35 -9.78 -27.49
N ASP A 82 17.69 -10.24 -26.43
CA ASP A 82 16.98 -9.32 -25.50
C ASP A 82 17.17 -9.66 -24.02
N ALA A 83 18.39 -10.08 -23.65
CA ALA A 83 18.83 -10.18 -22.25
C ALA A 83 19.08 -8.80 -21.60
N THR A 84 18.78 -7.70 -22.31
CA THR A 84 18.82 -6.34 -21.82
C THR A 84 17.41 -5.78 -21.81
N SER A 85 16.88 -5.35 -20.65
CA SER A 85 15.88 -4.25 -20.52
C SER A 85 14.57 -4.53 -19.77
N LYS A 86 14.20 -5.76 -19.38
CA LYS A 86 13.17 -5.92 -18.33
C LYS A 86 13.79 -5.64 -16.95
N ARG A 87 14.13 -4.36 -16.73
CA ARG A 87 14.45 -3.83 -15.39
C ARG A 87 13.31 -4.27 -14.48
N PRO A 88 13.55 -4.99 -13.37
CA PRO A 88 12.49 -5.63 -12.63
C PRO A 88 11.56 -4.55 -12.08
N ARG A 89 10.40 -4.39 -12.74
CA ARG A 89 9.41 -3.33 -12.48
C ARG A 89 9.01 -3.32 -11.00
N ARG A 90 9.00 -4.52 -10.40
CA ARG A 90 8.86 -4.78 -8.96
C ARG A 90 9.83 -4.02 -8.08
N VAL A 91 11.12 -4.01 -8.40
CA VAL A 91 12.15 -3.35 -7.57
C VAL A 91 11.93 -1.84 -7.54
N ILE A 92 11.58 -1.24 -8.68
CA ILE A 92 11.27 0.18 -8.77
C ILE A 92 10.04 0.52 -7.93
N THR A 93 8.97 -0.28 -8.04
CA THR A 93 7.75 -0.08 -7.26
C THR A 93 7.98 -0.21 -5.76
N TYR A 94 8.76 -1.20 -5.31
CA TYR A 94 9.11 -1.32 -3.89
C TYR A 94 9.95 -0.15 -3.39
N LEU A 95 10.87 0.35 -4.22
CA LEU A 95 11.72 1.49 -3.87
C LEU A 95 10.89 2.79 -3.72
N TYR A 96 9.96 3.03 -4.65
CA TYR A 96 9.04 4.18 -4.54
C TYR A 96 8.06 4.04 -3.37
N ALA A 97 7.52 2.84 -3.14
CA ALA A 97 6.65 2.57 -2.01
C ALA A 97 7.37 2.82 -0.68
N GLY A 98 8.60 2.32 -0.53
CA GLY A 98 9.44 2.55 0.64
C GLY A 98 9.79 4.02 0.85
N HIS A 99 10.17 4.73 -0.23
CA HIS A 99 10.45 6.16 -0.16
C HIS A 99 9.22 6.97 0.29
N LEU A 100 8.05 6.67 -0.27
CA LEU A 100 6.80 7.33 0.11
C LEU A 100 6.47 7.10 1.58
N LEU A 101 6.56 5.85 2.04
CA LEU A 101 6.26 5.51 3.43
C LEU A 101 7.23 6.17 4.42
N SER A 102 8.53 6.20 4.07
CA SER A 102 9.56 6.84 4.89
C SER A 102 9.35 8.36 4.97
N ALA A 103 9.18 9.03 3.83
CA ALA A 103 8.99 10.48 3.80
C ALA A 103 7.69 10.91 4.49
N TRP A 104 6.63 10.11 4.35
CA TRP A 104 5.36 10.35 5.02
C TRP A 104 5.47 10.15 6.54
N GLY A 105 6.18 9.10 6.98
CA GLY A 105 6.46 8.85 8.40
C GLY A 105 7.23 10.00 9.06
N ASP A 106 8.30 10.49 8.41
CA ASP A 106 9.09 11.62 8.92
C ASP A 106 8.26 12.90 9.09
N ARG A 107 7.37 13.18 8.13
CA ARG A 107 6.45 14.32 8.18
C ARG A 107 5.44 14.19 9.32
N MET A 108 4.88 13.00 9.49
CA MET A 108 3.92 12.73 10.58
C MET A 108 4.59 12.80 11.95
N TRP A 109 5.82 12.30 12.08
CA TRP A 109 6.59 12.40 13.31
C TRP A 109 6.84 13.87 13.70
N GLY A 110 7.25 14.70 12.74
CA GLY A 110 7.45 16.13 12.94
C GLY A 110 6.16 16.88 13.36
N PHE A 111 5.00 16.38 12.97
CA PHE A 111 3.71 16.92 13.40
C PHE A 111 3.25 16.39 14.77
N ALA A 112 3.47 15.10 15.06
CA ALA A 112 2.99 14.45 16.27
C ALA A 112 3.77 14.89 17.52
N VAL A 113 5.08 15.10 17.40
CA VAL A 113 5.96 15.43 18.54
C VAL A 113 5.54 16.72 19.27
N PRO A 114 5.32 17.86 18.58
CA PRO A 114 4.86 19.09 19.24
C PRO A 114 3.50 18.95 19.92
N ILE A 115 2.56 18.20 19.32
CA ILE A 115 1.22 17.98 19.88
C ILE A 115 1.31 17.17 21.17
N LEU A 116 2.13 16.11 21.18
CA LEU A 116 2.38 15.31 22.38
C LEU A 116 2.96 16.16 23.51
N PHE A 117 3.88 17.08 23.20
CA PHE A 117 4.43 17.96 24.22
C PHE A 117 3.43 19.00 24.74
N MET A 118 2.48 19.46 23.92
CA MET A 118 1.40 20.35 24.41
C MET A 118 0.35 19.67 25.28
N ASP A 119 0.23 18.34 25.20
CA ASP A 119 -0.68 17.57 26.07
C ASP A 119 -0.02 17.18 27.41
N ILE A 120 1.31 17.14 27.45
CA ILE A 120 2.10 16.79 28.66
C ILE A 120 2.34 17.99 29.59
N PHE A 121 2.46 19.21 29.04
CA PHE A 121 2.74 20.44 29.77
C PHE A 121 1.50 21.35 29.86
#